data_AF-A0A1I1VHB1-F1
#
_entry.id   AF-A0A1I1VHB1-F1
#
_cell.length_a   1.000
_cell.length_b   1.000
_cell.length_c   1.000
_cell.angle_alpha   90.00
_cell.angle_beta   90.00
_cell.angle_gamma   90.00
#
_symmetry.space_group_name_H-M   'P 1'
#
loop_
_entity.id
_entity.type
_entity.pdbx_description
1 polymer ?
#
loop_
_entity_poly.entity_id
_entity_poly.type
_entity_poly.pdbx_seq_one_letter_code
_entity_poly.pdbx_strand_id
1 'polypeptide(L)'
;MASAKEVFLAHADNPAYDPTVAELRRSLTAAKQEALEKARTVAQDDLKQVMPILYERIVVTTIQIAAHVGLGVGLALEAIDEARSHTSLSLFSREIREMMTETGVSLKRRHSNRIAKLVAEIEAQRLAWRHNHEFLSWLAFRRDDPRYPPHDRRERLEAFKLQHRLLTSRDAVIGKLGAPLAAALEGHDRFMLANRWRLSPNAEHAVERYSWPLLSLQPGPVVMLEFARMEYDAFVDAGGNKEQAQALLKKIAAAVRDQLAAALEHLPEDARSGLIA
;
A
#
# COMPACT_ATOMS: atom_id res chain seq x y z
N MET A 1 30.48 0.84 2.49
CA MET A 1 29.15 1.46 2.71
C MET A 1 28.11 0.38 2.53
N ALA A 2 27.16 0.28 3.45
CA ALA A 2 26.05 -0.67 3.31
C ALA A 2 25.10 -0.20 2.20
N SER A 3 24.69 -1.10 1.32
CA SER A 3 23.68 -0.89 0.30
C SER A 3 22.29 -0.73 0.92
N ALA A 4 21.36 -0.09 0.19
CA ALA A 4 19.97 0.05 0.62
C ALA A 4 19.31 -1.30 0.96
N LYS A 5 19.65 -2.35 0.19
CA LYS A 5 19.22 -3.72 0.45
C LYS A 5 19.73 -4.24 1.79
N GLU A 6 21.01 -4.06 2.09
CA GLU A 6 21.61 -4.52 3.35
C GLU A 6 21.00 -3.79 4.55
N VAL A 7 20.82 -2.47 4.46
CA VAL A 7 20.16 -1.69 5.52
C VAL A 7 18.72 -2.17 5.71
N PHE A 8 17.95 -2.34 4.64
CA PHE A 8 16.59 -2.87 4.73
C PHE A 8 16.54 -4.25 5.39
N LEU A 9 17.39 -5.20 4.96
CA LEU A 9 17.41 -6.54 5.53
C LEU A 9 17.81 -6.53 7.01
N ALA A 10 18.77 -5.69 7.42
CA ALA A 10 19.15 -5.54 8.82
C ALA A 10 17.94 -5.15 9.71
N HIS A 11 17.14 -4.17 9.28
CA HIS A 11 15.93 -3.76 10.00
C HIS A 11 14.76 -4.75 9.83
N ALA A 12 14.63 -5.39 8.67
CA ALA A 12 13.50 -6.28 8.37
C ALA A 12 13.63 -7.61 9.11
N ASP A 13 14.84 -8.17 9.20
CA ASP A 13 15.13 -9.44 9.86
C ASP A 13 15.40 -9.25 11.37
N ASN A 14 15.92 -8.08 11.77
CA ASN A 14 16.04 -7.70 13.17
C ASN A 14 15.35 -6.35 13.46
N PRO A 15 14.08 -6.35 13.87
CA PRO A 15 13.34 -5.13 14.19
C PRO A 15 13.97 -4.27 15.29
N ALA A 16 14.86 -4.83 16.13
CA ALA A 16 15.56 -4.12 17.19
C ALA A 16 16.97 -3.63 16.78
N TYR A 17 17.34 -3.74 15.49
CA TYR A 17 18.65 -3.36 14.96
C TYR A 17 19.04 -1.91 15.28
N ASP A 18 18.08 -0.98 15.14
CA ASP A 18 18.21 0.41 15.57
C ASP A 18 17.02 0.75 16.48
N PRO A 19 17.25 1.07 17.77
CA PRO A 19 16.18 1.37 18.72
C PRO A 19 15.29 2.56 18.30
N THR A 20 15.87 3.57 17.66
CA THR A 20 15.14 4.77 17.20
C THR A 20 14.19 4.41 16.07
N VAL A 21 14.71 3.72 15.04
CA VAL A 21 13.90 3.27 13.91
C VAL A 21 12.86 2.24 14.35
N ALA A 22 13.21 1.36 15.28
CA ALA A 22 12.28 0.39 15.87
C ALA A 22 11.08 1.08 16.55
N GLU A 23 11.34 2.13 17.33
CA GLU A 23 10.29 2.89 18.01
C GLU A 23 9.41 3.65 17.02
N LEU A 24 10.01 4.28 16.01
CA LEU A 24 9.25 4.96 14.96
C LEU A 24 8.35 3.98 14.18
N ARG A 25 8.84 2.79 13.86
CA ARG A 25 8.05 1.74 13.17
C ARG A 25 6.90 1.23 14.02
N ARG A 26 7.11 1.01 15.33
CA ARG A 26 6.03 0.68 16.28
C ARG A 26 5.00 1.80 16.34
N SER A 27 5.45 3.04 16.48
CA SER A 27 4.60 4.24 16.51
C SER A 27 3.77 4.41 15.24
N LEU A 28 4.36 4.15 14.07
CA LEU A 28 3.68 4.17 12.77
C LEU A 28 2.59 3.11 12.70
N THR A 29 2.91 1.87 13.08
CA THR A 29 1.94 0.75 13.10
C THR A 29 0.78 1.08 14.05
N ALA A 30 1.07 1.58 15.25
CA ALA A 30 0.05 1.99 16.22
C ALA A 30 -0.83 3.13 15.69
N ALA A 31 -0.25 4.13 15.02
CA ALA A 31 -1.01 5.23 14.42
C ALA A 31 -1.97 4.74 13.33
N LYS A 32 -1.54 3.79 12.48
CA LYS A 32 -2.39 3.17 11.47
C LYS A 32 -3.51 2.35 12.11
N GLN A 33 -3.22 1.60 13.16
CA GLN A 33 -4.23 0.82 13.89
C GLN A 33 -5.27 1.72 14.55
N GLU A 34 -4.83 2.80 15.19
CA GLU A 34 -5.72 3.83 15.76
C GLU A 34 -6.62 4.44 14.68
N ALA A 35 -6.04 4.83 13.54
CA ALA A 35 -6.81 5.37 12.43
C ALA A 35 -7.87 4.38 11.91
N LEU A 36 -7.52 3.10 11.78
CA LEU A 36 -8.46 2.05 11.37
C LEU A 36 -9.58 1.84 12.38
N GLU A 37 -9.27 1.91 13.68
CA GLU A 37 -10.27 1.79 14.73
C GLU A 37 -11.22 2.98 14.75
N LYS A 38 -10.70 4.20 14.62
CA LYS A 38 -11.52 5.43 14.56
C LYS A 38 -12.43 5.43 13.35
N ALA A 39 -11.95 4.96 12.19
CA ALA A 39 -12.77 4.81 11.00
C ALA A 39 -13.97 3.86 11.15
N ARG A 40 -13.93 2.93 12.13
CA ARG A 40 -15.02 1.98 12.39
C ARG A 40 -15.97 2.44 13.49
N THR A 41 -15.46 3.22 14.45
CA THR A 41 -16.15 3.52 15.72
C THR A 41 -16.68 4.94 15.81
N VAL A 42 -16.13 5.87 15.03
CA VAL A 42 -16.48 7.30 15.09
C VAL A 42 -17.48 7.65 13.99
N ALA A 43 -18.44 8.51 14.32
CA ALA A 43 -19.40 9.03 13.35
C ALA A 43 -18.70 9.83 12.24
N GLN A 44 -19.27 9.80 11.03
CA GLN A 44 -18.62 10.37 9.85
C GLN A 44 -18.29 11.87 9.98
N ASP A 45 -19.13 12.65 10.66
CA ASP A 45 -18.90 14.09 10.83
C ASP A 45 -17.73 14.41 11.76
N ASP A 46 -17.57 13.64 12.83
CA ASP A 46 -16.42 13.76 13.74
C ASP A 46 -15.14 13.19 13.08
N LEU A 47 -15.29 12.17 12.25
CA LEU A 47 -14.19 11.53 11.54
C LEU A 47 -13.48 12.52 10.59
N LYS A 48 -14.22 13.49 10.01
CA LYS A 48 -13.65 14.59 9.19
C LYS A 48 -12.65 15.45 9.95
N GLN A 49 -12.80 15.57 11.27
CA GLN A 49 -11.89 16.36 12.11
C GLN A 49 -10.67 15.54 12.56
N VAL A 50 -10.88 14.25 12.85
CA VAL A 50 -9.86 13.37 13.42
C VAL A 50 -8.92 12.79 12.36
N MET A 51 -9.43 12.40 11.19
CA MET A 51 -8.61 11.70 10.20
C MET A 51 -7.47 12.51 9.59
N PRO A 52 -7.63 13.81 9.30
CA PRO A 52 -6.51 14.64 8.86
C PRO A 52 -5.34 14.60 9.85
N ILE A 53 -5.62 14.70 11.15
CA ILE A 53 -4.60 14.70 12.21
C ILE A 53 -3.88 13.34 12.28
N LEU A 54 -4.63 12.25 12.24
CA LEU A 54 -4.06 10.90 12.27
C LEU A 54 -3.24 10.60 11.01
N TYR A 55 -3.73 11.01 9.84
CA TYR A 55 -2.99 10.84 8.59
C TYR A 55 -1.72 11.69 8.54
N GLU A 56 -1.76 12.93 9.04
CA GLU A 56 -0.57 13.77 9.18
C GLU A 56 0.46 13.11 10.09
N ARG A 57 0.06 12.56 11.25
CA ARG A 57 0.95 11.80 12.13
C ARG A 57 1.59 10.61 11.40
N ILE A 58 0.80 9.83 10.65
CA ILE A 58 1.30 8.69 9.87
C ILE A 58 2.38 9.15 8.88
N VAL A 59 2.10 10.17 8.07
CA VAL A 59 3.06 10.67 7.07
C VAL A 59 4.31 11.25 7.73
N VAL A 60 4.17 12.00 8.82
CA VAL A 60 5.31 12.58 9.56
C VAL A 60 6.19 11.47 10.14
N THR A 61 5.62 10.41 10.69
CA THR A 61 6.43 9.28 11.19
C THR A 61 7.14 8.54 10.04
N THR A 62 6.49 8.36 8.88
CA THR A 62 7.18 7.83 7.68
C THR A 62 8.32 8.73 7.23
N ILE A 63 8.17 10.06 7.28
CA ILE A 63 9.24 11.03 6.99
C ILE A 63 10.42 10.84 7.95
N GLN A 64 10.16 10.69 9.24
CA GLN A 64 11.20 10.47 10.24
C GLN A 64 11.97 9.18 9.98
N ILE A 65 11.27 8.07 9.69
CA ILE A 65 11.91 6.80 9.32
C ILE A 65 12.79 7.00 8.08
N ALA A 66 12.23 7.55 7.00
CA ALA A 66 12.96 7.79 5.76
C ALA A 66 14.18 8.71 5.93
N ALA A 67 14.14 9.65 6.87
CA ALA A 67 15.28 10.51 7.20
C ALA A 67 16.41 9.75 7.90
N HIS A 68 16.12 8.66 8.62
CA HIS A 68 17.12 7.82 9.29
C HIS A 68 17.74 6.77 8.37
N VAL A 69 16.94 6.15 7.50
CA VAL A 69 17.37 4.96 6.72
C VAL A 69 17.37 5.16 5.21
N GLY A 70 16.98 6.34 4.74
CA GLY A 70 16.80 6.66 3.33
C GLY A 70 15.38 6.43 2.82
N LEU A 71 14.99 7.19 1.78
CA LEU A 71 13.63 7.21 1.24
C LEU A 71 13.12 5.81 0.82
N GLY A 72 13.88 5.11 -0.02
CA GLY A 72 13.47 3.80 -0.53
C GLY A 72 13.32 2.76 0.58
N VAL A 73 14.28 2.74 1.52
CA VAL A 73 14.27 1.81 2.66
C VAL A 73 13.13 2.13 3.61
N GLY A 74 12.88 3.40 3.92
CA GLY A 74 11.79 3.80 4.83
C GLY A 74 10.42 3.35 4.33
N LEU A 75 10.14 3.55 3.04
CA LEU A 75 8.90 3.09 2.40
C LEU A 75 8.80 1.56 2.33
N ALA A 76 9.91 0.87 2.08
CA ALA A 76 9.94 -0.60 2.10
C ALA A 76 9.70 -1.16 3.51
N LEU A 77 10.26 -0.53 4.56
CA LEU A 77 10.02 -0.90 5.95
C LEU A 77 8.56 -0.70 6.34
N GLU A 78 7.95 0.40 5.91
CA GLU A 78 6.53 0.61 6.08
C GLU A 78 5.72 -0.53 5.44
N ALA A 79 5.98 -0.86 4.17
CA ALA A 79 5.24 -1.91 3.45
C ALA A 79 5.36 -3.29 4.12
N ILE A 80 6.56 -3.70 4.54
CA ILE A 80 6.73 -4.99 5.22
C ILE A 80 6.07 -5.02 6.60
N ASP A 81 6.05 -3.89 7.32
CA ASP A 81 5.34 -3.78 8.60
C ASP A 81 3.83 -3.87 8.42
N GLU A 82 3.27 -3.26 7.37
CA GLU A 82 1.86 -3.44 7.01
C GLU A 82 1.54 -4.91 6.66
N ALA A 83 2.41 -5.58 5.91
CA ALA A 83 2.22 -6.98 5.53
C ALA A 83 2.22 -7.93 6.75
N ARG A 84 3.05 -7.63 7.76
CA ARG A 84 3.16 -8.40 9.01
C ARG A 84 2.06 -8.10 10.02
N SER A 85 1.66 -6.84 10.14
CA SER A 85 0.67 -6.37 11.12
C SER A 85 -0.77 -6.40 10.59
N HIS A 86 -0.96 -6.61 9.29
CA HIS A 86 -2.23 -6.45 8.58
C HIS A 86 -2.88 -5.08 8.77
N THR A 87 -2.07 -4.07 9.08
CA THR A 87 -2.52 -2.71 9.40
C THR A 87 -2.10 -1.80 8.25
N SER A 88 -3.00 -1.56 7.30
CA SER A 88 -2.73 -0.74 6.10
C SER A 88 -3.83 0.29 5.84
N LEU A 89 -3.43 1.44 5.28
CA LEU A 89 -4.37 2.48 4.86
C LEU A 89 -5.26 2.02 3.68
N SER A 90 -4.89 0.95 2.99
CA SER A 90 -5.73 0.33 1.95
C SER A 90 -7.09 -0.16 2.50
N LEU A 91 -7.21 -0.40 3.80
CA LEU A 91 -8.45 -0.86 4.43
C LEU A 91 -9.52 0.22 4.57
N PHE A 92 -9.16 1.51 4.44
CA PHE A 92 -10.12 2.61 4.56
C PHE A 92 -11.19 2.58 3.46
N SER A 93 -12.28 3.32 3.69
CA SER A 93 -13.25 3.58 2.64
C SER A 93 -12.77 4.65 1.68
N ARG A 94 -13.46 4.73 0.54
CA ARG A 94 -13.24 5.78 -0.44
C ARG A 94 -13.36 7.16 0.21
N GLU A 95 -14.44 7.38 0.96
CA GLU A 95 -14.76 8.66 1.60
C GLU A 95 -13.64 9.05 2.59
N ILE A 96 -13.10 8.08 3.32
CA ILE A 96 -11.99 8.32 4.25
C ILE A 96 -10.68 8.64 3.52
N ARG A 97 -10.40 7.95 2.42
CA ARG A 97 -9.23 8.27 1.58
C ARG A 97 -9.34 9.65 0.93
N GLU A 98 -10.53 10.10 0.56
CA GLU A 98 -10.75 11.45 0.03
C GLU A 98 -10.37 12.52 1.07
N MET A 99 -10.77 12.33 2.34
CA MET A 99 -10.35 13.21 3.45
C MET A 99 -8.83 13.25 3.65
N MET A 100 -8.15 12.10 3.50
CA MET A 100 -6.68 12.02 3.60
C MET A 100 -5.97 12.68 2.42
N THR A 101 -6.57 12.64 1.23
CA THR A 101 -5.96 13.16 0.00
C THR A 101 -5.70 14.66 0.10
N GLU A 102 -6.67 15.42 0.62
CA GLU A 102 -6.53 16.87 0.85
C GLU A 102 -5.37 17.18 1.81
N THR A 103 -5.25 16.38 2.88
CA THR A 103 -4.17 16.50 3.86
C THR A 103 -2.81 16.20 3.23
N GLY A 104 -2.71 15.15 2.40
CA GLY A 104 -1.48 14.80 1.68
C GLY A 104 -1.01 15.91 0.73
N VAL A 105 -1.95 16.52 -0.01
CA VAL A 105 -1.66 17.67 -0.88
C VAL A 105 -1.17 18.87 -0.08
N SER A 106 -1.78 19.14 1.08
CA SER A 106 -1.35 20.21 2.00
C SER A 106 0.07 19.97 2.54
N LEU A 107 0.37 18.75 3.01
CA LEU A 107 1.68 18.39 3.56
C LEU A 107 2.82 18.61 2.57
N LYS A 108 2.61 18.22 1.30
CA LYS A 108 3.58 18.47 0.21
C LYS A 108 3.98 19.94 0.11
N ARG A 109 3.06 20.88 0.34
CA ARG A 109 3.29 22.33 0.24
C ARG A 109 3.96 22.91 1.49
N ARG A 110 3.72 22.33 2.67
CA ARG A 110 4.18 22.85 3.97
C ARG A 110 5.65 22.53 4.27
N HIS A 111 6.17 21.41 3.80
CA HIS A 111 7.53 21.01 4.14
C HIS A 111 8.59 21.75 3.32
N SER A 112 9.66 22.22 3.96
CA SER A 112 10.85 22.78 3.30
C SER A 112 11.90 21.70 2.96
N ASN A 113 11.98 20.63 3.77
CA ASN A 113 12.91 19.52 3.61
C ASN A 113 12.57 18.66 2.37
N ARG A 114 13.60 18.34 1.57
CA ARG A 114 13.49 17.50 0.37
C ARG A 114 12.91 16.11 0.65
N ILE A 115 13.40 15.38 1.66
CA ILE A 115 12.91 14.03 2.00
C ILE A 115 11.43 14.10 2.40
N ALA A 116 11.07 15.11 3.20
CA ALA A 116 9.69 15.32 3.61
C ALA A 116 8.74 15.57 2.43
N LYS A 117 9.16 16.39 1.45
CA LYS A 117 8.40 16.61 0.21
C LYS A 117 8.24 15.32 -0.61
N LEU A 118 9.31 14.52 -0.74
CA LEU A 118 9.30 13.29 -1.52
C LEU A 118 8.38 12.24 -0.87
N VAL A 119 8.49 12.01 0.43
CA VAL A 119 7.61 11.08 1.17
C VAL A 119 6.15 11.54 1.08
N ALA A 120 5.85 12.81 1.36
CA ALA A 120 4.48 13.32 1.30
C ALA A 120 3.88 13.20 -0.11
N GLU A 121 4.69 13.44 -1.15
CA GLU A 121 4.26 13.24 -2.53
C GLU A 121 3.99 11.76 -2.85
N ILE A 122 4.89 10.85 -2.45
CA ILE A 122 4.73 9.41 -2.69
C ILE A 122 3.51 8.86 -1.95
N GLU A 123 3.31 9.22 -0.68
CA GLU A 123 2.14 8.77 0.08
C GLU A 123 0.82 9.26 -0.52
N ALA A 124 0.78 10.48 -1.07
CA ALA A 124 -0.37 10.97 -1.81
C ALA A 124 -0.61 10.17 -3.10
N GLN A 125 0.44 9.82 -3.84
CA GLN A 125 0.31 8.96 -5.03
C GLN A 125 -0.14 7.53 -4.68
N ARG A 126 0.33 6.98 -3.56
CA ARG A 126 -0.10 5.67 -3.04
C ARG A 126 -1.58 5.69 -2.65
N LEU A 127 -2.09 6.77 -2.04
CA LEU A 127 -3.54 6.95 -1.84
C LEU A 127 -4.31 6.96 -3.17
N ALA A 128 -3.77 7.62 -4.19
CA ALA A 128 -4.38 7.61 -5.52
C ALA A 128 -4.38 6.19 -6.13
N TRP A 129 -3.29 5.44 -6.03
CA TRP A 129 -3.27 4.03 -6.45
C TRP A 129 -4.36 3.22 -5.76
N ARG A 130 -4.46 3.35 -4.43
CA ARG A 130 -5.48 2.66 -3.62
C ARG A 130 -6.90 2.96 -4.10
N HIS A 131 -7.20 4.23 -4.34
CA HIS A 131 -8.52 4.64 -4.83
C HIS A 131 -8.82 4.08 -6.23
N ASN A 132 -7.87 4.20 -7.16
CA ASN A 132 -8.09 3.80 -8.54
C ASN A 132 -8.15 2.27 -8.70
N HIS A 133 -7.32 1.50 -7.98
CA HIS A 133 -7.37 0.03 -8.00
C HIS A 133 -8.65 -0.54 -7.40
N GLU A 134 -9.16 0.10 -6.35
CA GLU A 134 -10.49 -0.22 -5.80
C GLU A 134 -11.57 -0.02 -6.86
N PHE A 135 -11.56 1.14 -7.51
CA PHE A 135 -12.56 1.49 -8.52
C PHE A 135 -12.51 0.60 -9.76
N LEU A 136 -11.30 0.27 -10.23
CA LEU A 136 -11.06 -0.71 -11.29
C LEU A 136 -11.67 -2.07 -10.95
N SER A 137 -11.38 -2.58 -9.75
CA SER A 137 -11.87 -3.89 -9.31
C SER A 137 -13.39 -3.89 -9.19
N TRP A 138 -13.96 -2.81 -8.65
CA TRP A 138 -15.40 -2.68 -8.51
C TRP A 138 -16.15 -2.67 -9.86
N LEU A 139 -15.68 -1.88 -10.83
CA LEU A 139 -16.29 -1.82 -12.17
C LEU A 139 -16.11 -3.11 -12.98
N ALA A 140 -14.99 -3.80 -12.80
CA ALA A 140 -14.71 -5.05 -13.50
C ALA A 140 -15.59 -6.20 -13.01
N PHE A 141 -15.86 -6.28 -11.70
CA PHE A 141 -16.39 -7.51 -11.07
C PHE A 141 -17.83 -7.42 -10.58
N ARG A 142 -18.37 -6.25 -10.24
CA ARG A 142 -19.77 -6.14 -9.83
C ARG A 142 -20.67 -5.92 -11.03
N ARG A 143 -20.94 -7.00 -11.76
CA ARG A 143 -21.77 -6.93 -12.97
C ARG A 143 -23.25 -6.69 -12.68
N ASP A 144 -23.63 -6.98 -11.45
CA ASP A 144 -24.95 -7.14 -10.89
C ASP A 144 -25.36 -5.99 -9.94
N ASP A 145 -24.47 -5.03 -9.62
CA ASP A 145 -24.82 -3.90 -8.75
C ASP A 145 -25.85 -3.00 -9.44
N PRO A 146 -27.12 -2.98 -8.98
CA PRO A 146 -28.20 -2.28 -9.67
C PRO A 146 -28.02 -0.76 -9.63
N ARG A 147 -27.18 -0.24 -8.72
CA ARG A 147 -26.83 1.18 -8.68
C ARG A 147 -25.98 1.59 -9.89
N TYR A 148 -25.34 0.64 -10.57
CA TYR A 148 -24.38 0.89 -11.62
C TYR A 148 -24.50 -0.10 -12.79
N PRO A 149 -25.53 0.06 -13.63
CA PRO A 149 -25.83 -0.91 -14.68
C PRO A 149 -24.72 -1.01 -15.76
N PRO A 150 -24.64 -2.15 -16.48
CA PRO A 150 -23.55 -2.42 -17.43
C PRO A 150 -23.38 -1.40 -18.57
N HIS A 151 -24.46 -0.75 -19.02
CA HIS A 151 -24.44 0.13 -20.20
C HIS A 151 -23.66 1.44 -19.98
N ASP A 152 -23.55 1.94 -18.75
CA ASP A 152 -22.87 3.21 -18.43
C ASP A 152 -21.38 3.05 -18.06
N ARG A 153 -20.84 1.82 -18.07
CA ARG A 153 -19.51 1.57 -17.49
C ARG A 153 -18.39 2.29 -18.20
N ARG A 154 -18.44 2.34 -19.53
CA ARG A 154 -17.45 3.05 -20.33
C ARG A 154 -17.46 4.55 -20.03
N GLU A 155 -18.64 5.17 -20.05
CA GLU A 155 -18.81 6.59 -19.75
C GLU A 155 -18.29 6.93 -18.36
N ARG A 156 -18.55 6.08 -17.36
CA ARG A 156 -17.98 6.24 -16.01
C ARG A 156 -16.47 6.12 -16.01
N LEU A 157 -15.88 5.10 -16.65
CA LEU A 157 -14.42 4.97 -16.75
C LEU A 157 -13.77 6.22 -17.35
N GLU A 158 -14.38 6.77 -18.40
CA GLU A 158 -13.95 8.01 -19.05
C GLU A 158 -14.10 9.23 -18.12
N ALA A 159 -15.24 9.38 -17.43
CA ALA A 159 -15.50 10.47 -16.49
C ALA A 159 -14.54 10.48 -15.29
N PHE A 160 -14.22 9.30 -14.73
CA PHE A 160 -13.27 9.15 -13.63
C PHE A 160 -11.80 9.31 -14.07
N LYS A 161 -11.53 9.31 -15.39
CA LYS A 161 -10.19 9.41 -15.99
C LYS A 161 -9.20 8.40 -15.40
N LEU A 162 -9.70 7.20 -15.12
CA LEU A 162 -9.05 6.18 -14.30
C LEU A 162 -7.67 5.79 -14.84
N GLN A 163 -7.60 5.51 -16.15
CA GLN A 163 -6.36 5.16 -16.84
C GLN A 163 -5.33 6.29 -16.74
N HIS A 164 -5.72 7.51 -17.08
CA HIS A 164 -4.84 8.68 -17.02
C HIS A 164 -4.30 8.90 -15.60
N ARG A 165 -5.16 8.85 -14.57
CA ARG A 165 -4.77 9.06 -13.17
C ARG A 165 -3.81 7.98 -12.67
N LEU A 166 -4.07 6.71 -12.99
CA LEU A 166 -3.18 5.60 -12.62
C LEU A 166 -1.81 5.71 -13.27
N LEU A 167 -1.76 5.94 -14.58
CA LEU A 167 -0.51 6.08 -15.32
C LEU A 167 0.30 7.29 -14.82
N THR A 168 -0.36 8.45 -14.66
CA THR A 168 0.30 9.66 -14.13
C THR A 168 0.89 9.41 -12.72
N SER A 169 0.13 8.74 -11.85
CA SER A 169 0.59 8.41 -10.50
C SER A 169 1.78 7.43 -10.53
N ARG A 170 1.72 6.40 -11.39
CA ARG A 170 2.82 5.45 -11.61
C ARG A 170 4.08 6.16 -12.07
N ASP A 171 3.99 6.98 -13.12
CA ASP A 171 5.14 7.71 -13.67
C ASP A 171 5.77 8.62 -12.61
N ALA A 172 4.94 9.29 -11.80
CA ALA A 172 5.41 10.16 -10.73
C ALA A 172 6.20 9.41 -9.64
N VAL A 173 5.82 8.18 -9.29
CA VAL A 173 6.53 7.38 -8.29
C VAL A 173 7.75 6.67 -8.90
N ILE A 174 7.63 6.16 -10.14
CA ILE A 174 8.76 5.56 -10.88
C ILE A 174 9.91 6.56 -11.00
N GLY A 175 9.61 7.82 -11.35
CA GLY A 175 10.62 8.87 -11.45
C GLY A 175 11.37 9.16 -10.15
N LYS A 176 10.83 8.75 -8.98
CA LYS A 176 11.46 8.96 -7.67
C LYS A 176 12.13 7.70 -7.14
N LEU A 177 11.47 6.55 -7.22
CA LEU A 177 11.89 5.30 -6.57
C LEU A 177 12.48 4.27 -7.52
N GLY A 178 12.39 4.51 -8.84
CA GLY A 178 12.68 3.51 -9.85
C GLY A 178 11.53 2.54 -10.06
N ALA A 179 11.49 1.93 -11.25
CA ALA A 179 10.42 1.01 -11.63
C ALA A 179 10.27 -0.21 -10.69
N PRO A 180 11.36 -0.87 -10.23
CA PRO A 180 11.21 -2.05 -9.38
C PRO A 180 10.53 -1.78 -8.05
N LEU A 181 10.92 -0.71 -7.33
CA LEU A 181 10.33 -0.39 -6.04
C LEU A 181 8.93 0.18 -6.19
N ALA A 182 8.67 1.00 -7.22
CA ALA A 182 7.32 1.48 -7.50
C ALA A 182 6.34 0.32 -7.75
N ALA A 183 6.74 -0.67 -8.55
CA ALA A 183 5.92 -1.85 -8.82
C ALA A 183 5.69 -2.71 -7.56
N ALA A 184 6.72 -2.91 -6.74
CA ALA A 184 6.60 -3.65 -5.49
C ALA A 184 5.63 -2.95 -4.50
N LEU A 185 5.74 -1.63 -4.35
CA LEU A 185 4.86 -0.85 -3.46
C LEU A 185 3.42 -0.78 -3.97
N GLU A 186 3.22 -0.59 -5.27
CA GLU A 186 1.87 -0.59 -5.86
C GLU A 186 1.22 -1.97 -5.74
N GLY A 187 1.99 -3.03 -6.02
CA GLY A 187 1.59 -4.41 -5.81
C GLY A 187 1.19 -4.70 -4.37
N HIS A 188 1.99 -4.24 -3.41
CA HIS A 188 1.66 -4.31 -1.97
C HIS A 188 0.37 -3.54 -1.63
N ASP A 189 0.23 -2.31 -2.11
CA ASP A 189 -0.97 -1.51 -1.84
C ASP A 189 -2.23 -2.19 -2.40
N ARG A 190 -2.14 -2.75 -3.61
CA ARG A 190 -3.18 -3.55 -4.26
C ARG A 190 -3.48 -4.84 -3.50
N PHE A 191 -2.45 -5.55 -3.04
CA PHE A 191 -2.58 -6.71 -2.15
C PHE A 191 -3.36 -6.35 -0.88
N MET A 192 -3.07 -5.19 -0.26
CA MET A 192 -3.75 -4.77 0.97
C MET A 192 -5.18 -4.28 0.73
N LEU A 193 -5.53 -3.81 -0.47
CA LEU A 193 -6.89 -3.41 -0.86
C LEU A 193 -7.86 -4.59 -0.98
N ALA A 194 -7.37 -5.76 -1.40
CA ALA A 194 -8.19 -6.96 -1.59
C ALA A 194 -8.91 -7.41 -0.30
N ASN A 195 -8.42 -6.99 0.87
CA ASN A 195 -9.09 -7.20 2.15
C ASN A 195 -10.49 -6.56 2.25
N ARG A 196 -10.78 -5.55 1.43
CA ARG A 196 -12.10 -4.90 1.35
C ARG A 196 -12.97 -5.45 0.22
N TRP A 197 -12.35 -5.97 -0.83
CA TRP A 197 -12.99 -6.49 -2.05
C TRP A 197 -12.45 -7.87 -2.37
N ARG A 198 -12.90 -8.87 -1.59
CA ARG A 198 -12.58 -10.27 -1.87
C ARG A 198 -13.43 -10.75 -3.04
N LEU A 199 -12.79 -11.28 -4.06
CA LEU A 199 -13.49 -12.11 -5.04
C LEU A 199 -13.87 -13.41 -4.33
N SER A 200 -15.17 -13.70 -4.26
CA SER A 200 -15.65 -14.90 -3.57
C SER A 200 -14.93 -16.14 -4.12
N PRO A 201 -14.56 -17.10 -3.26
CA PRO A 201 -13.89 -18.33 -3.72
C PRO A 201 -14.81 -19.27 -4.51
N ASN A 202 -16.07 -18.88 -4.76
CA ASN A 202 -17.03 -19.64 -5.54
C ASN A 202 -16.64 -19.75 -7.04
N ALA A 203 -17.36 -20.62 -7.75
CA ALA A 203 -17.13 -20.88 -9.17
C ALA A 203 -17.45 -19.66 -10.05
N GLU A 204 -18.35 -18.78 -9.60
CA GLU A 204 -18.80 -17.61 -10.36
C GLU A 204 -17.67 -16.61 -10.63
N HIS A 205 -16.72 -16.47 -9.70
CA HIS A 205 -15.58 -15.56 -9.82
C HIS A 205 -14.26 -16.27 -10.18
N ALA A 206 -14.30 -17.53 -10.60
CA ALA A 206 -13.09 -18.31 -10.86
C ALA A 206 -12.21 -17.71 -11.97
N VAL A 207 -12.84 -17.23 -13.06
CA VAL A 207 -12.14 -16.61 -14.19
C VAL A 207 -11.53 -15.26 -13.79
N GLU A 208 -12.28 -14.46 -13.02
CA GLU A 208 -11.87 -13.16 -12.50
C GLU A 208 -10.64 -13.31 -11.59
N ARG A 209 -10.66 -14.28 -10.66
CA ARG A 209 -9.53 -14.56 -9.76
C ARG A 209 -8.27 -14.98 -10.53
N TYR A 210 -8.43 -15.72 -11.63
CA TYR A 210 -7.30 -16.16 -12.43
C TYR A 210 -6.75 -15.05 -13.34
N SER A 211 -7.63 -14.29 -14.00
CA SER A 211 -7.25 -13.36 -15.07
C SER A 211 -6.83 -12.00 -14.52
N TRP A 212 -7.40 -11.55 -13.40
CA TRP A 212 -7.16 -10.20 -12.88
C TRP A 212 -5.72 -9.93 -12.45
N PRO A 213 -5.01 -10.86 -11.77
CA PRO A 213 -3.60 -10.66 -11.46
C PRO A 213 -2.76 -10.57 -12.73
N LEU A 214 -3.07 -11.37 -13.76
CA LEU A 214 -2.34 -11.40 -15.02
C LEU A 214 -2.51 -10.10 -15.84
N LEU A 215 -3.64 -9.42 -15.68
CA LEU A 215 -3.96 -8.16 -16.38
C LEU A 215 -3.59 -6.91 -15.58
N SER A 216 -2.95 -7.05 -14.42
CA SER A 216 -2.63 -5.95 -13.48
C SER A 216 -1.55 -4.97 -13.97
N LEU A 217 -0.91 -5.27 -15.11
CA LEU A 217 0.29 -4.59 -15.62
C LEU A 217 1.45 -4.60 -14.61
N GLN A 218 1.46 -5.59 -13.69
CA GLN A 218 2.53 -5.78 -12.72
C GLN A 218 3.54 -6.83 -13.19
N PRO A 219 4.80 -6.75 -12.73
CA PRO A 219 5.80 -7.79 -12.97
C PRO A 219 5.37 -9.14 -12.40
N GLY A 220 5.81 -10.24 -13.03
CA GLY A 220 5.50 -11.61 -12.60
C GLY A 220 5.68 -11.88 -11.10
N PRO A 221 6.79 -11.45 -10.45
CA PRO A 221 6.97 -11.62 -9.01
C PRO A 221 5.89 -10.94 -8.15
N VAL A 222 5.38 -9.78 -8.55
CA VAL A 222 4.26 -9.09 -7.88
C VAL A 222 2.98 -9.90 -8.06
N VAL A 223 2.73 -10.37 -9.28
CA VAL A 223 1.54 -11.17 -9.61
C VAL A 223 1.50 -12.48 -8.80
N MET A 224 2.64 -13.12 -8.57
CA MET A 224 2.71 -14.33 -7.73
C MET A 224 2.34 -14.07 -6.27
N LEU A 225 2.66 -12.90 -5.72
CA LEU A 225 2.22 -12.50 -4.38
C LEU A 225 0.72 -12.28 -4.31
N GLU A 226 0.12 -11.71 -5.36
CA GLU A 226 -1.33 -11.59 -5.47
C GLU A 226 -2.01 -12.97 -5.51
N PHE A 227 -1.45 -13.94 -6.24
CA PHE A 227 -1.98 -15.31 -6.25
C PHE A 227 -1.88 -15.98 -4.88
N ALA A 228 -0.72 -15.92 -4.23
CA ALA A 228 -0.54 -16.48 -2.89
C ALA A 228 -1.52 -15.85 -1.87
N ARG A 229 -1.89 -14.58 -2.06
CA ARG A 229 -2.94 -13.93 -1.26
C ARG A 229 -4.31 -14.54 -1.48
N MET A 230 -4.70 -14.69 -2.75
CA MET A 230 -6.02 -15.23 -3.09
C MET A 230 -6.19 -16.65 -2.56
N GLU A 231 -5.13 -17.46 -2.59
CA GLU A 231 -5.11 -18.78 -1.98
C GLU A 231 -5.29 -18.72 -0.46
N TYR A 232 -4.60 -17.79 0.20
CA TYR A 232 -4.78 -17.55 1.63
C TYR A 232 -6.23 -17.14 1.96
N ASP A 233 -6.82 -16.21 1.21
CA ASP A 233 -8.18 -15.75 1.44
C ASP A 233 -9.19 -16.89 1.25
N ALA A 234 -9.05 -17.67 0.18
CA ALA A 234 -9.88 -18.85 -0.06
C ALA A 234 -9.75 -19.88 1.07
N PHE A 235 -8.54 -20.09 1.59
CA PHE A 235 -8.30 -21.00 2.73
C PHE A 235 -9.00 -20.51 4.01
N VAL A 236 -8.92 -19.22 4.32
CA VAL A 236 -9.58 -18.64 5.50
C VAL A 236 -11.10 -18.71 5.36
N ASP A 237 -11.64 -18.36 4.19
CA ASP A 237 -13.07 -18.38 3.92
C ASP A 237 -13.65 -19.81 3.98
N ALA A 238 -12.84 -20.82 3.64
CA ALA A 238 -13.19 -22.23 3.78
C ALA A 238 -13.14 -22.75 5.24
N GLY A 239 -12.89 -21.89 6.23
CA GLY A 239 -12.79 -22.28 7.64
C GLY A 239 -11.47 -22.97 7.98
N GLY A 240 -10.42 -22.70 7.20
CA GLY A 240 -9.08 -23.23 7.45
C GLY A 240 -8.56 -22.93 8.86
N ASN A 241 -7.76 -23.84 9.41
CA ASN A 241 -7.27 -23.69 10.79
C ASN A 241 -6.31 -22.49 10.95
N LYS A 242 -6.28 -21.93 12.17
CA LYS A 242 -5.52 -20.71 12.48
C LYS A 242 -4.00 -20.87 12.31
N GLU A 243 -3.45 -22.03 12.66
CA GLU A 243 -2.00 -22.27 12.59
C GLU A 243 -1.50 -22.24 11.14
N GLN A 244 -2.21 -22.93 10.25
CA GLN A 244 -1.90 -22.95 8.83
C GLN A 244 -2.14 -21.60 8.17
N ALA A 245 -3.21 -20.89 8.54
CA ALA A 245 -3.43 -19.52 8.09
C ALA A 245 -2.25 -18.61 8.48
N GLN A 246 -1.77 -18.72 9.72
CA GLN A 246 -0.63 -17.93 10.19
C GLN A 246 0.68 -18.33 9.49
N ALA A 247 0.88 -19.62 9.17
CA ALA A 247 2.02 -20.08 8.40
C ALA A 247 2.01 -19.53 6.96
N LEU A 248 0.84 -19.50 6.31
CA LEU A 248 0.69 -18.90 4.97
C LEU A 248 0.98 -17.40 4.99
N LEU A 249 0.47 -16.66 5.99
CA LEU A 249 0.79 -15.23 6.15
C LEU A 249 2.28 -14.98 6.30
N LYS A 250 2.98 -15.80 7.10
CA LYS A 250 4.44 -15.69 7.26
C LYS A 250 5.17 -15.92 5.94
N LYS A 251 4.74 -16.90 5.13
CA LYS A 251 5.30 -17.15 3.79
C LYS A 251 5.09 -15.97 2.85
N ILE A 252 3.88 -15.40 2.83
CA ILE A 252 3.57 -14.23 2.02
C ILE A 252 4.43 -13.03 2.45
N ALA A 253 4.52 -12.75 3.76
CA ALA A 253 5.35 -11.66 4.28
C ALA A 253 6.84 -11.84 3.95
N ALA A 254 7.36 -13.08 3.97
CA ALA A 254 8.72 -13.38 3.55
C ALA A 254 8.93 -13.10 2.05
N ALA A 255 7.98 -13.49 1.20
CA ALA A 255 8.05 -13.21 -0.23
C ALA A 255 7.93 -11.71 -0.54
N VAL A 256 7.11 -10.94 0.20
CA VAL A 256 7.07 -9.47 0.13
C VAL A 256 8.42 -8.87 0.54
N ARG A 257 9.04 -9.36 1.63
CA ARG A 257 10.38 -8.92 2.04
C ARG A 257 11.40 -9.13 0.91
N ASP A 258 11.42 -10.31 0.31
CA ASP A 258 12.41 -10.65 -0.73
C ASP A 258 12.23 -9.80 -1.99
N GLN A 259 10.98 -9.54 -2.38
CA GLN A 259 10.67 -8.64 -3.47
C GLN A 259 11.13 -7.19 -3.19
N LEU A 260 10.85 -6.67 -1.99
CA LEU A 260 11.28 -5.33 -1.59
C LEU A 260 12.81 -5.25 -1.56
N ALA A 261 13.49 -6.26 -1.02
CA ALA A 261 14.94 -6.30 -0.97
C ALA A 261 15.58 -6.29 -2.36
N ALA A 262 15.03 -7.06 -3.31
CA ALA A 262 15.47 -7.06 -4.70
C ALA A 262 15.22 -5.71 -5.39
N ALA A 263 14.06 -5.10 -5.14
CA ALA A 263 13.73 -3.79 -5.70
C ALA A 263 14.69 -2.67 -5.26
N LEU A 264 15.23 -2.77 -4.04
CA LEU A 264 16.16 -1.79 -3.47
C LEU A 264 17.55 -1.81 -4.12
N GLU A 265 17.91 -2.85 -4.88
CA GLU A 265 19.18 -2.91 -5.63
C GLU A 265 19.23 -1.87 -6.76
N HIS A 266 18.07 -1.46 -7.26
CA HIS A 266 17.92 -0.59 -8.43
C HIS A 266 17.42 0.81 -8.08
N LEU A 267 17.60 1.26 -6.83
CA LEU A 267 17.18 2.61 -6.44
C LEU A 267 17.93 3.70 -7.22
N PRO A 268 17.20 4.70 -7.76
CA PRO A 268 17.80 5.96 -8.21
C PRO A 268 18.56 6.66 -7.08
N GLU A 269 19.54 7.49 -7.43
CA GLU A 269 20.38 8.21 -6.46
C GLU A 269 19.56 9.04 -5.47
N ASP A 270 18.53 9.74 -5.96
CA ASP A 270 17.63 10.53 -5.14
C ASP A 270 16.87 9.70 -4.09
N ALA A 271 16.52 8.45 -4.40
CA ALA A 271 15.85 7.55 -3.45
C ALA A 271 16.81 6.92 -2.43
N ARG A 272 18.13 7.01 -2.67
CA ARG A 272 19.17 6.65 -1.71
C ARG A 272 19.45 7.79 -0.72
N SER A 273 18.94 9.00 -0.98
CA SER A 273 19.10 10.14 -0.07
C SER A 273 18.55 9.80 1.33
N GLY A 274 19.36 10.10 2.36
CA GLY A 274 19.05 9.77 3.75
C GLY A 274 19.68 8.46 4.27
N LEU A 275 20.35 7.65 3.43
CA LEU A 275 21.24 6.60 3.92
C LEU A 275 22.42 7.26 4.63
N ILE A 276 22.43 7.21 5.96
CA ILE A 276 23.60 7.63 6.75
C ILE A 276 24.73 6.64 6.41
N ALA A 277 25.84 7.19 5.91
CA ALA A 277 27.06 6.46 5.57
C ALA A 277 27.75 5.87 6.80
#